data_AF-I6NDU3-F1
#
_entry.id   AF-I6NDU3-F1
#
_cell.length_a   1.000
_cell.length_b   1.000
_cell.length_c   1.000
_cell.angle_alpha   90.00
_cell.angle_beta   90.00
_cell.angle_gamma   90.00
#
_symmetry.space_group_name_H-M   'P 1'
#
loop_
_entity.id
_entity.type
_entity.pdbx_description
1 polymer ?
#
loop_
_entity_poly.entity_id
_entity_poly.type
_entity_poly.pdbx_seq_one_letter_code
_entity_poly.pdbx_strand_id
1 'polypeptide(L)' 'MNSGLYSIPASSASSTPKKQSRFQQFKESPAFPVLVNVTLFGLGVAFMQSSLMDMMAPQL' A
#
# COMPACT_ATOMS: atom_id res chain seq x y z
N MET A 1 0.99 -47.50 -33.64
CA MET A 1 2.24 -46.75 -33.42
C MET A 1 1.89 -45.26 -33.56
N ASN A 2 1.53 -44.58 -32.47
CA ASN A 2 1.36 -43.12 -32.46
C ASN A 2 2.23 -42.54 -31.34
N SER A 3 3.49 -42.33 -31.68
CA SER A 3 4.48 -41.53 -30.97
C SER A 3 4.18 -40.05 -31.25
N GLY A 4 3.78 -39.31 -30.22
CA GLY A 4 3.44 -37.90 -30.35
C GLY A 4 3.43 -37.16 -29.02
N LEU A 5 4.48 -37.34 -28.23
CA LEU A 5 5.30 -36.28 -27.61
C LEU A 5 4.69 -34.89 -27.29
N TYR A 6 3.43 -34.81 -26.87
CA TYR A 6 2.82 -33.62 -26.28
C TYR A 6 2.48 -33.83 -24.80
N SER A 7 3.35 -34.55 -24.09
CA SER A 7 3.50 -34.41 -22.65
C SER A 7 4.51 -33.28 -22.38
N ILE A 8 4.14 -32.05 -22.73
CA ILE A 8 4.73 -30.90 -22.04
C ILE A 8 3.93 -30.86 -20.74
N PRO A 9 4.48 -31.24 -19.58
CA PRO A 9 3.95 -30.67 -18.37
C PRO A 9 4.16 -29.18 -18.60
N ALA A 10 3.07 -28.44 -18.80
CA ALA A 10 3.06 -27.03 -18.43
C ALA A 10 3.43 -27.09 -16.96
N SER A 11 4.74 -27.04 -16.69
CA SER A 11 5.33 -26.88 -15.39
C SER A 11 4.63 -25.65 -14.91
N SER A 12 3.61 -25.91 -14.10
CA SER A 12 2.78 -24.95 -13.43
C SER A 12 3.71 -23.84 -13.05
N ALA A 13 3.51 -22.66 -13.65
CA ALA A 13 4.21 -21.45 -13.27
C ALA A 13 4.21 -21.46 -11.75
N SER A 14 5.35 -21.81 -11.18
CA SER A 14 5.53 -21.91 -9.76
C SER A 14 5.57 -20.47 -9.32
N SER A 15 4.37 -19.92 -9.14
CA SER A 15 4.14 -18.80 -8.25
C SER A 15 4.51 -19.34 -6.87
N THR A 16 5.81 -19.38 -6.60
CA THR A 16 6.35 -19.46 -5.26
C THR A 16 5.52 -18.46 -4.46
N PRO A 17 4.75 -18.89 -3.45
CA PRO A 17 3.99 -17.95 -2.66
C PRO A 17 5.02 -17.03 -2.01
N LYS A 18 5.19 -15.83 -2.58
CA LYS A 18 6.03 -14.80 -1.98
C LYS A 18 5.46 -14.63 -0.60
N LYS A 19 6.22 -15.03 0.41
CA LYS A 19 5.87 -14.91 1.82
C LYS A 19 5.54 -13.43 2.05
N GLN A 20 4.26 -13.11 1.99
CA GLN A 20 3.80 -11.74 1.87
C GLN A 20 4.19 -11.07 3.18
N SER A 21 4.99 -10.01 3.09
CA SER A 21 5.47 -9.32 4.29
C SER A 21 4.27 -8.85 5.09
N ARG A 22 4.32 -8.93 6.43
CA ARG A 22 3.27 -8.41 7.32
C ARG A 22 2.91 -6.97 6.99
N PHE A 23 3.89 -6.19 6.51
CA PHE A 23 3.70 -4.84 6.04
C PHE A 23 2.90 -4.75 4.71
N GLN A 24 3.14 -5.67 3.77
CA GLN A 24 2.33 -5.77 2.54
C GLN A 24 0.89 -6.17 2.85
N GLN A 25 0.69 -7.16 3.73
CA GLN A 25 -0.63 -7.57 4.18
C GLN A 25 -1.37 -6.42 4.90
N PHE A 26 -0.66 -5.62 5.70
CA PHE A 26 -1.24 -4.44 6.34
C PHE A 26 -1.66 -3.37 5.32
N LYS A 27 -0.79 -3.04 4.36
CA LYS A 27 -1.06 -2.05 3.30
C LYS A 27 -2.23 -2.44 2.40
N GLU A 28 -2.41 -3.73 2.16
CA GLU A 28 -3.54 -4.27 1.39
C GLU A 28 -4.84 -4.34 2.22
N SER A 29 -4.76 -4.13 3.53
CA SER A 29 -5.95 -4.15 4.40
C SER A 29 -6.79 -2.87 4.23
N PRO A 30 -8.12 -2.95 4.39
CA PRO A 30 -9.00 -1.79 4.36
C PRO A 30 -8.74 -0.79 5.51
N ALA A 31 -8.04 -1.21 6.56
CA ALA A 31 -7.65 -0.34 7.66
C ALA A 31 -6.53 0.63 7.29
N PHE A 32 -5.68 0.29 6.31
CA PHE A 32 -4.57 1.13 5.88
C PHE A 32 -5.01 2.51 5.38
N PRO A 33 -5.90 2.65 4.39
CA PRO A 33 -6.35 3.96 3.95
C PRO A 33 -7.07 4.74 5.05
N VAL A 34 -7.82 4.07 5.93
CA VAL A 34 -8.49 4.73 7.07
C VAL A 34 -7.47 5.35 8.01
N LEU A 35 -6.45 4.58 8.41
CA LEU A 35 -5.39 5.07 9.30
C LEU A 35 -4.62 6.22 8.67
N VAL A 36 -4.28 6.11 7.39
CA VAL A 36 -3.57 7.17 6.64
C VAL A 36 -4.39 8.45 6.63
N ASN A 37 -5.67 8.40 6.28
CA ASN A 37 -6.52 9.58 6.21
C ASN A 37 -6.76 10.21 7.59
N VAL A 38 -7.00 9.40 8.63
CA VAL A 38 -7.16 9.90 10.00
C VAL A 38 -5.89 10.60 10.48
N THR A 39 -4.72 10.00 10.21
CA THR A 39 -3.42 10.59 10.56
C THR A 39 -3.22 11.92 9.82
N LEU A 40 -3.49 11.94 8.51
CA LEU A 40 -3.30 13.14 7.68
C LEU A 40 -4.26 14.26 8.08
N PHE A 41 -5.51 13.93 8.42
CA PHE A 41 -6.48 14.87 8.95
C PHE A 41 -6.05 15.44 10.30
N GLY A 42 -5.61 14.59 11.23
CA GLY A 42 -5.13 15.04 12.55
C GLY A 42 -3.91 15.96 12.44
N LEU A 43 -2.96 15.62 11.56
CA LEU A 43 -1.82 16.48 11.25
C LEU A 43 -2.26 17.81 10.62
N GLY A 44 -3.24 17.80 9.71
CA GLY A 44 -3.81 19.01 9.13
C GLY A 44 -4.47 19.92 10.16
N VAL A 45 -5.25 19.36 11.09
CA VAL A 45 -5.87 20.13 12.19
C VAL A 45 -4.80 20.73 13.10
N ALA A 46 -3.79 19.93 13.49
CA ALA A 46 -2.69 20.40 14.31
C ALA A 46 -1.87 21.50 13.60
N PHE A 47 -1.65 21.36 12.29
CA PHE A 47 -0.96 22.37 11.49
C PHE A 47 -1.74 23.69 11.41
N MET A 48 -3.06 23.65 11.18
CA MET A 48 -3.89 24.87 11.13
C MET A 48 -3.97 25.59 12.47
N GLN A 49 -3.92 24.86 13.59
CA GLN A 49 -3.89 25.44 14.94
C GLN A 49 -2.46 25.76 15.41
N SER A 50 -1.44 25.46 14.60
CA SER A 50 -0.06 25.73 14.96
C SER A 50 0.33 27.15 14.57
N SER A 51 1.23 27.75 15.35
CA SER A 51 1.83 29.06 15.06
C SER A 51 2.66 29.09 13.76
N LEU A 52 2.93 27.93 13.13
CA LEU A 52 3.50 27.86 11.78
C LEU A 52 2.53 28.41 10.73
N MET A 53 1.22 28.26 10.95
CA MET A 53 0.19 28.81 10.07
C MET A 53 0.22 30.34 10.12
N ASP A 54 0.42 30.93 11.29
CA ASP A 54 0.55 32.39 11.47
C ASP A 54 1.80 32.97 10.80
N MET A 55 2.89 32.20 10.72
CA MET A 55 4.10 32.61 10.01
C MET A 55 3.95 32.60 8.47
N MET A 56 2.99 31.82 7.97
CA MET A 56 2.63 31.76 6.54
C MET A 56 1.59 32.81 6.15
N ALA A 57 0.98 33.48 7.14
CA ALA A 57 0.03 34.55 6.88
C ALA A 57 0.76 35.76 6.29
N PRO A 58 0.25 36.35 5.18
CA PRO A 58 0.79 37.59 4.66
C PRO A 58 0.63 38.69 5.71
N GLN A 59 1.75 39.33 6.04
CA GLN A 59 1.75 40.53 6.88
C GLN A 59 1.27 41.69 6.00
N LEU A 60 -0.01 42.06 6.12
CA LEU A 60 -0.58 43.27 5.53
C LEU A 60 -0.29 44.48 6.40
#